data_AF-A0A1N7R6R2-F1
#
_entry.id   AF-A0A1N7R6R2-F1
#
_cell.length_a   1.000
_cell.length_b   1.000
_cell.length_c   1.000
_cell.angle_alpha   90.00
_cell.angle_beta   90.00
_cell.angle_gamma   90.00
#
_symmetry.space_group_name_H-M   'P 1'
#
loop_
_entity.id
_entity.type
_entity.pdbx_description
1 polymer ?
#
loop_
_entity_poly.entity_id
_entity_poly.type
_entity_poly.pdbx_seq_one_letter_code
_entity_poly.pdbx_strand_id
1 'polypeptide(L)'
;MRQKLKIGLTVAAVLGASAAIGAYVAGTFTTPQATVAKLGDGKSGPAGMAWIPGNEFLMGNDHQMSQPNERPAHKVRVSGFWMDVNDVTNAQFRRFVDATGYVTTAEQKPRWEDLRPQLPPGTPRPDDSALVPGGMVFIGTETEVSLRDFSQWWRFVPGANWRHPLGPGSNIDGKDEHPVVQVSYEDAQAYAKWAGKRLPTEAEWEFAARGGLEQATYSWGNELQPDGKAMANIWDTRQQQPFPVVKDEKVQVGTTPVGSYAPNGYGLYDMAGNVWQWTADWYRADAFQVQAQFRQPPQDPAGPADSFDPDDRSVPAAAPKRVTRGGSFLCSDTYCISYRASARRGTDPLNPMSHLGFRTVMTPDQWKLAKTRQGSIASR
;
A
#
# COMPACT_ATOMS: atom_id res chain seq x y z
N MET A 1 -41.45 11.20 90.69
CA MET A 1 -41.81 12.64 90.65
C MET A 1 -41.30 13.20 89.32
N ARG A 2 -42.22 13.63 88.43
CA ARG A 2 -42.08 14.46 87.18
C ARG A 2 -41.11 13.98 86.07
N GLN A 3 -41.52 13.32 84.97
CA GLN A 3 -42.27 13.69 83.72
C GLN A 3 -41.56 14.58 82.66
N LYS A 4 -41.44 13.99 81.44
CA LYS A 4 -41.54 14.55 80.05
C LYS A 4 -40.29 15.30 79.50
N LEU A 5 -39.91 15.27 78.20
CA LEU A 5 -40.66 15.13 76.92
C LEU A 5 -39.68 14.92 75.70
N LYS A 6 -40.07 14.05 74.73
CA LYS A 6 -39.97 14.04 73.23
C LYS A 6 -38.73 14.66 72.49
N ILE A 7 -38.26 14.23 71.31
CA ILE A 7 -38.91 13.92 70.02
C ILE A 7 -37.95 13.04 69.18
N GLY A 8 -38.45 11.97 68.58
CA GLY A 8 -37.75 11.20 67.55
C GLY A 8 -38.09 11.71 66.14
N LEU A 9 -37.15 11.57 65.21
CA LEU A 9 -37.38 11.77 63.78
C LEU A 9 -37.32 10.41 63.08
N THR A 10 -38.49 9.96 62.64
CA THR A 10 -38.66 8.85 61.70
C THR A 10 -38.87 9.47 60.32
N VAL A 11 -38.08 9.11 59.32
CA VAL A 11 -38.47 9.29 57.91
C VAL A 11 -38.55 7.93 57.28
N ALA A 12 -39.77 7.63 56.86
CA ALA A 12 -40.23 6.37 56.31
C ALA A 12 -39.80 6.20 54.84
N ALA A 13 -39.58 4.95 54.49
CA ALA A 13 -39.55 4.46 53.13
C ALA A 13 -40.92 4.64 52.46
N VAL A 14 -40.92 5.11 51.20
CA VAL A 14 -42.06 5.00 50.28
C VAL A 14 -41.55 4.60 48.90
N LEU A 15 -41.82 3.33 48.59
CA LEU A 15 -42.34 2.76 47.34
C LEU A 15 -41.69 3.11 45.99
N GLY A 16 -41.31 2.02 45.28
CA GLY A 16 -42.09 1.66 44.09
C GLY A 16 -41.39 1.80 42.73
N ALA A 17 -40.96 0.64 42.22
CA ALA A 17 -40.97 0.22 40.82
C ALA A 17 -40.39 1.16 39.74
N SER A 18 -39.28 0.74 39.13
CA SER A 18 -39.06 0.90 37.68
C SER A 18 -38.05 -0.12 37.14
N ALA A 19 -38.57 -0.96 36.25
CA ALA A 19 -37.92 -1.50 35.05
C ALA A 19 -36.68 -2.40 35.16
N ALA A 20 -36.93 -3.65 34.83
CA ALA A 20 -36.00 -4.56 34.19
C ALA A 20 -35.38 -3.96 32.90
N ILE A 21 -34.23 -4.55 32.54
CA ILE A 21 -33.57 -4.68 31.23
C ILE A 21 -32.17 -4.07 31.25
N GLY A 22 -31.20 -4.97 31.38
CA GLY A 22 -29.78 -4.68 31.27
C GLY A 22 -28.95 -5.94 31.50
N ALA A 23 -29.40 -7.08 30.97
CA ALA A 23 -28.50 -8.22 30.82
C ALA A 23 -27.43 -7.79 29.81
N TYR A 24 -26.32 -7.29 30.34
CA TYR A 24 -25.13 -6.98 29.59
C TYR A 24 -24.68 -8.30 28.98
N VAL A 25 -24.97 -8.49 27.69
CA VAL A 25 -24.30 -9.50 26.89
C VAL A 25 -22.85 -9.04 26.83
N ALA A 26 -22.05 -9.52 27.79
CA ALA A 26 -20.62 -9.55 27.66
C ALA A 26 -20.34 -10.47 26.48
N GLY A 27 -20.40 -9.89 25.27
CA GLY A 27 -19.89 -10.51 24.08
C GLY A 27 -18.46 -10.88 24.39
N THR A 28 -18.18 -12.19 24.39
CA THR A 28 -16.82 -12.68 24.35
C THR A 28 -16.24 -12.16 23.04
N PHE A 29 -15.56 -11.00 23.11
CA PHE A 29 -14.58 -10.63 22.11
C PHE A 29 -13.52 -11.72 22.20
N THR A 30 -13.68 -12.73 21.35
CA THR A 30 -12.59 -13.64 21.04
C THR A 30 -11.54 -12.75 20.40
N THR A 31 -10.49 -12.45 21.17
CA THR A 31 -9.26 -11.89 20.59
C THR A 31 -8.92 -12.81 19.42
N PRO A 32 -8.89 -12.32 18.16
CA PRO A 32 -8.53 -13.16 17.03
C PRO A 32 -7.19 -13.79 17.38
N GLN A 33 -7.18 -15.12 17.49
CA GLN A 33 -5.95 -15.85 17.74
C GLN A 33 -5.02 -15.49 16.59
N ALA A 34 -3.91 -14.82 16.93
CA ALA A 34 -2.91 -14.37 15.96
C ALA A 34 -2.60 -15.55 15.04
N THR A 35 -3.03 -15.44 13.78
CA THR A 35 -2.81 -16.51 12.81
C THR A 35 -1.32 -16.49 12.54
N VAL A 36 -0.56 -17.39 13.18
CA VAL A 36 0.89 -17.42 13.00
C VAL A 36 1.18 -17.58 11.52
N ALA A 37 1.85 -16.59 10.95
CA ALA A 37 2.23 -16.57 9.54
C ALA A 37 3.00 -17.85 9.18
N LYS A 38 2.48 -18.64 8.24
CA LYS A 38 3.23 -19.77 7.70
C LYS A 38 4.19 -19.23 6.65
N LEU A 39 5.45 -19.03 7.04
CA LEU A 39 6.53 -18.64 6.15
C LEU A 39 7.01 -19.83 5.30
N GLY A 40 7.29 -19.58 4.03
CA GLY A 40 7.85 -20.58 3.12
C GLY A 40 9.35 -20.77 3.35
N ASP A 41 9.77 -22.04 3.33
CA ASP A 41 11.14 -22.50 3.62
C ASP A 41 11.88 -23.03 2.37
N GLY A 42 11.30 -22.86 1.19
CA GLY A 42 11.78 -23.43 -0.08
C GLY A 42 11.42 -24.92 -0.29
N LYS A 43 10.85 -25.58 0.72
CA LYS A 43 10.42 -26.99 0.66
C LYS A 43 8.90 -27.09 0.64
N SER A 44 8.25 -26.61 1.69
CA SER A 44 6.80 -26.62 1.90
C SER A 44 6.09 -25.37 1.36
N GLY A 45 6.86 -24.32 1.05
CA GLY A 45 6.41 -23.08 0.41
C GLY A 45 7.57 -22.31 -0.22
N PRO A 46 7.31 -21.31 -1.07
CA PRO A 46 8.37 -20.48 -1.66
C PRO A 46 9.15 -19.72 -0.59
N ALA A 47 10.48 -19.79 -0.62
CA ALA A 47 11.33 -19.07 0.33
C ALA A 47 11.09 -17.56 0.24
N GLY A 48 11.02 -16.90 1.40
CA GLY A 48 10.79 -15.44 1.49
C GLY A 48 9.35 -14.99 1.25
N MET A 49 8.39 -15.92 1.20
CA MET A 49 6.97 -15.63 1.07
C MET A 49 6.17 -16.14 2.28
N ALA A 50 5.10 -15.45 2.66
CA ALA A 50 4.15 -15.87 3.67
C ALA A 50 2.89 -16.44 3.01
N TRP A 51 2.33 -17.52 3.58
CA TRP A 51 1.04 -18.04 3.19
C TRP A 51 -0.07 -17.17 3.76
N ILE A 52 -0.92 -16.66 2.89
CA ILE A 52 -2.11 -15.88 3.23
C ILE A 52 -3.32 -16.83 3.12
N PRO A 53 -3.97 -17.18 4.24
CA PRO A 53 -5.13 -18.07 4.21
C PRO A 53 -6.32 -17.35 3.59
N GLY A 54 -6.82 -17.86 2.46
CA GLY A 54 -7.98 -17.26 1.79
C GLY A 54 -9.21 -17.20 2.68
N ASN A 55 -9.95 -16.09 2.60
CA ASN A 55 -11.19 -15.89 3.34
C ASN A 55 -12.10 -14.84 2.65
N GLU A 56 -13.30 -14.68 3.17
CA GLU A 56 -14.14 -13.49 2.94
C GLU A 56 -13.67 -12.35 3.86
N PHE A 57 -13.60 -11.12 3.34
CA PHE A 57 -13.29 -9.93 4.13
C PHE A 57 -14.03 -8.69 3.62
N LEU A 58 -14.11 -7.65 4.46
CA LEU A 58 -14.58 -6.33 4.07
C LEU A 58 -13.43 -5.53 3.44
N MET A 59 -13.50 -5.37 2.11
CA MET A 59 -12.63 -4.52 1.32
C MET A 59 -13.15 -3.08 1.28
N GLY A 60 -12.24 -2.11 1.30
CA GLY A 60 -12.58 -0.70 1.51
C GLY A 60 -12.93 -0.38 2.97
N ASN A 61 -13.40 0.85 3.21
CA ASN A 61 -13.72 1.31 4.55
C ASN A 61 -14.71 2.50 4.50
N ASP A 62 -15.77 2.46 5.32
CA ASP A 62 -16.77 3.53 5.41
C ASP A 62 -16.46 4.60 6.48
N HIS A 63 -15.31 4.50 7.14
CA HIS A 63 -14.87 5.46 8.15
C HIS A 63 -14.74 6.89 7.57
N GLN A 64 -14.91 7.90 8.43
CA GLN A 64 -14.90 9.32 8.04
C GLN A 64 -13.61 9.74 7.30
N MET A 65 -12.47 9.13 7.67
CA MET A 65 -11.16 9.38 7.05
C MET A 65 -11.01 8.79 5.63
N SER A 66 -11.89 7.86 5.23
CA SER A 66 -11.83 7.21 3.92
C SER A 66 -12.17 8.19 2.81
N GLN A 67 -11.39 8.14 1.73
CA GLN A 67 -11.68 8.89 0.51
C GLN A 67 -12.90 8.28 -0.23
N PRO A 68 -13.58 9.05 -1.10
CA PRO A 68 -14.73 8.53 -1.85
C PRO A 68 -14.44 7.25 -2.64
N ASN A 69 -13.22 7.12 -3.19
CA ASN A 69 -12.78 5.96 -3.96
C ASN A 69 -12.47 4.72 -3.10
N GLU A 70 -12.46 4.83 -1.77
CA GLU A 70 -12.29 3.74 -0.80
C GLU A 70 -13.64 3.20 -0.29
N ARG A 71 -14.74 3.80 -0.71
CA ARG A 71 -16.11 3.50 -0.29
C ARG A 71 -16.94 2.90 -1.44
N PRO A 72 -17.98 2.11 -1.14
CA PRO A 72 -18.32 1.61 0.19
C PRO A 72 -17.43 0.43 0.61
N ALA A 73 -17.38 0.15 1.93
CA ALA A 73 -16.89 -1.13 2.38
C ALA A 73 -17.80 -2.26 1.85
N HIS A 74 -17.21 -3.30 1.27
CA HIS A 74 -17.97 -4.39 0.64
C HIS A 74 -17.26 -5.73 0.80
N LYS A 75 -18.03 -6.81 0.74
CA LYS A 75 -17.49 -8.16 0.91
C LYS A 75 -16.80 -8.64 -0.36
N VAL A 76 -15.62 -9.20 -0.19
CA VAL A 76 -14.84 -9.88 -1.25
C VAL A 76 -14.32 -11.20 -0.71
N ARG A 77 -14.22 -12.22 -1.57
CA ARG A 77 -13.57 -13.49 -1.24
C ARG A 77 -12.23 -13.59 -1.95
N VAL A 78 -11.20 -13.97 -1.21
CA VAL A 78 -9.84 -14.17 -1.70
C VAL A 78 -9.43 -15.61 -1.43
N SER A 79 -8.94 -16.32 -2.44
CA SER A 79 -8.36 -17.66 -2.32
C SER A 79 -7.03 -17.63 -1.58
N GLY A 80 -6.55 -18.77 -1.08
CA GLY A 80 -5.23 -18.83 -0.43
C GLY A 80 -4.08 -18.65 -1.43
N PHE A 81 -3.10 -17.83 -1.08
CA PHE A 81 -1.93 -17.54 -1.93
C PHE A 81 -0.67 -17.28 -1.10
N TRP A 82 0.49 -17.27 -1.75
CA TRP A 82 1.76 -16.84 -1.16
C TRP A 82 2.05 -15.39 -1.53
N MET A 83 2.48 -14.56 -0.58
CA MET A 83 2.91 -13.18 -0.81
C MET A 83 4.34 -12.98 -0.33
N ASP A 84 5.15 -12.22 -1.07
CA ASP A 84 6.47 -11.80 -0.58
C ASP A 84 6.34 -11.11 0.78
N VAL A 85 7.19 -11.51 1.72
CA VAL A 85 7.25 -10.97 3.08
C VAL A 85 7.62 -9.49 3.07
N ASN A 86 8.42 -9.08 2.08
CA ASN A 86 8.97 -7.74 1.89
C ASN A 86 8.71 -7.24 0.46
N ASP A 87 8.87 -5.95 0.23
CA ASP A 87 9.01 -5.40 -1.12
C ASP A 87 10.24 -5.97 -1.85
N VAL A 88 10.19 -5.96 -3.18
CA VAL A 88 11.33 -6.37 -4.00
C VAL A 88 12.50 -5.43 -3.76
N THR A 89 13.65 -5.98 -3.37
CA THR A 89 14.83 -5.17 -3.03
C THR A 89 15.68 -4.82 -4.24
N ASN A 90 16.54 -3.81 -4.11
CA ASN A 90 17.53 -3.46 -5.12
C ASN A 90 18.42 -4.66 -5.51
N ALA A 91 18.86 -5.48 -4.54
CA ALA A 91 19.66 -6.67 -4.83
C ALA A 91 18.87 -7.71 -5.62
N GLN A 92 17.58 -7.88 -5.32
CA GLN A 92 16.70 -8.80 -6.06
C GLN A 92 16.48 -8.31 -7.50
N PHE A 93 16.15 -7.03 -7.67
CA PHE A 93 15.93 -6.43 -8.99
C PHE A 93 17.21 -6.42 -9.84
N ARG A 94 18.38 -6.18 -9.22
CA ARG A 94 19.67 -6.28 -9.90
C ARG A 94 19.90 -7.68 -10.48
N ARG A 95 19.59 -8.75 -9.75
CA ARG A 95 19.69 -10.12 -10.29
C ARG A 95 18.81 -10.34 -11.51
N PHE A 96 17.61 -9.76 -11.52
CA PHE A 96 16.72 -9.80 -12.68
C PHE A 96 17.36 -9.09 -13.88
N VAL A 97 17.82 -7.86 -13.69
CA VAL A 97 18.47 -7.07 -14.76
C VAL A 97 19.72 -7.77 -15.28
N ASP A 98 20.60 -8.24 -14.39
CA ASP A 98 21.84 -8.92 -14.78
C ASP A 98 21.58 -10.24 -15.53
N ALA A 99 20.52 -10.97 -15.16
CA ALA A 99 20.16 -12.24 -15.80
C ALA A 99 19.48 -12.07 -17.17
N THR A 100 18.90 -10.90 -17.46
CA THR A 100 18.03 -10.71 -18.64
C THR A 100 18.49 -9.60 -19.57
N GLY A 101 19.38 -8.71 -19.12
CA GLY A 101 19.71 -7.47 -19.82
C GLY A 101 18.54 -6.49 -19.88
N TYR A 102 17.58 -6.59 -18.95
CA TYR A 102 16.39 -5.74 -18.95
C TYR A 102 16.74 -4.26 -18.77
N VAL A 103 16.10 -3.40 -19.57
CA VAL A 103 16.22 -1.95 -19.52
C VAL A 103 14.87 -1.40 -19.09
N THR A 104 14.81 -0.69 -17.95
CA THR A 104 13.53 -0.26 -17.38
C THR A 104 12.87 0.84 -18.20
N THR A 105 11.57 1.08 -17.99
CA THR A 105 10.86 2.21 -18.60
C THR A 105 11.58 3.54 -18.35
N ALA A 106 12.12 3.75 -17.14
CA ALA A 106 12.88 4.96 -16.77
C ALA A 106 14.18 5.14 -17.58
N GLU A 107 14.75 4.06 -18.10
CA GLU A 107 15.98 4.05 -18.88
C GLU A 107 15.73 4.18 -20.40
N GLN A 108 14.47 4.12 -20.84
CA GLN A 108 14.07 4.19 -22.24
C GLN A 108 13.63 5.59 -22.66
N LYS A 109 13.79 5.92 -23.95
CA LYS A 109 13.24 7.15 -24.54
C LYS A 109 11.70 7.06 -24.48
N PRO A 110 11.00 8.03 -23.84
CA PRO A 110 9.53 8.04 -23.81
C PRO A 110 8.95 8.10 -25.23
N ARG A 111 7.88 7.34 -25.47
CA ARG A 111 7.14 7.40 -26.74
C ARG A 111 5.99 8.40 -26.63
N TRP A 112 5.75 9.16 -27.68
CA TRP A 112 4.64 10.12 -27.70
C TRP A 112 3.28 9.44 -27.52
N GLU A 113 3.15 8.24 -28.08
CA GLU A 113 1.93 7.42 -28.06
C GLU A 113 1.55 6.99 -26.63
N ASP A 114 2.55 6.86 -25.75
CA ASP A 114 2.39 6.50 -24.34
C ASP A 114 2.08 7.72 -23.47
N LEU A 115 2.65 8.88 -23.80
CA LEU A 115 2.44 10.14 -23.08
C LEU A 115 1.11 10.80 -23.44
N ARG A 116 0.71 10.79 -24.71
CA ARG A 116 -0.48 11.50 -25.21
C ARG A 116 -1.77 11.15 -24.43
N PRO A 117 -2.05 9.90 -24.04
CA PRO A 117 -3.22 9.56 -23.21
C PRO A 117 -3.22 10.20 -21.82
N GLN A 118 -2.06 10.59 -21.31
CA GLN A 118 -1.86 11.25 -20.01
C GLN A 118 -1.87 12.77 -20.09
N LEU A 119 -2.19 13.36 -21.26
CA LEU A 119 -2.16 14.80 -21.48
C LEU A 119 -3.56 15.35 -21.80
N PRO A 120 -3.85 16.62 -21.47
CA PRO A 120 -5.08 17.27 -21.90
C PRO A 120 -5.30 17.14 -23.41
N PRO A 121 -6.55 16.92 -23.89
CA PRO A 121 -6.84 16.82 -25.31
C PRO A 121 -6.35 18.06 -26.08
N GLY A 122 -5.70 17.83 -27.22
CA GLY A 122 -5.14 18.90 -28.06
C GLY A 122 -3.73 19.37 -27.67
N THR A 123 -3.10 18.77 -26.64
CA THR A 123 -1.70 19.05 -26.32
C THR A 123 -0.81 18.71 -27.52
N PRO A 124 -0.01 19.67 -28.04
CA PRO A 124 0.86 19.43 -29.18
C PRO A 124 1.98 18.45 -28.80
N ARG A 125 2.40 17.63 -29.77
CA ARG A 125 3.58 16.78 -29.60
C ARG A 125 4.81 17.66 -29.35
N PRO A 126 5.58 17.43 -28.27
CA PRO A 126 6.82 18.16 -28.04
C PRO A 126 7.88 17.78 -29.08
N ASP A 127 8.92 18.60 -29.18
CA ASP A 127 10.10 18.24 -29.96
C ASP A 127 10.74 16.94 -29.44
N ASP A 128 11.30 16.15 -30.35
CA ASP A 128 11.89 14.85 -30.03
C ASP A 128 13.07 14.92 -29.05
N SER A 129 13.71 16.09 -28.93
CA SER A 129 14.77 16.38 -27.95
C SER A 129 14.26 16.53 -26.51
N ALA A 130 12.97 16.80 -26.31
CA ALA A 130 12.36 16.88 -24.99
C ALA A 130 11.98 15.51 -24.43
N LEU A 131 11.89 14.48 -25.28
CA LEU A 131 11.59 13.11 -24.90
C LEU A 131 12.89 12.40 -24.49
N VAL A 132 13.27 12.52 -23.23
CA VAL A 132 14.50 11.92 -22.67
C VAL A 132 14.17 10.90 -21.57
N PRO A 133 15.00 9.85 -21.38
CA PRO A 133 14.84 8.93 -20.26
C PRO A 133 14.94 9.63 -18.91
N GLY A 134 14.20 9.16 -17.92
CA GLY A 134 14.20 9.71 -16.58
C GLY A 134 12.99 9.27 -15.77
N GLY A 135 12.84 9.88 -14.61
CA GLY A 135 11.73 9.57 -13.70
C GLY A 135 11.35 10.75 -12.82
N MET A 136 10.23 10.59 -12.14
CA MET A 136 9.68 11.59 -11.23
C MET A 136 10.38 11.47 -9.88
N VAL A 137 11.00 12.56 -9.41
CA VAL A 137 11.81 12.61 -8.20
C VAL A 137 11.23 13.62 -7.22
N PHE A 138 11.10 13.20 -5.96
CA PHE A 138 10.79 14.12 -4.87
C PHE A 138 12.05 14.91 -4.55
N ILE A 139 11.99 16.22 -4.72
CA ILE A 139 13.10 17.14 -4.44
C ILE A 139 12.87 17.96 -3.16
N GLY A 140 11.69 17.86 -2.56
CA GLY A 140 11.30 18.67 -1.41
C GLY A 140 11.22 20.16 -1.72
N THR A 141 11.11 20.97 -0.68
CA THR A 141 11.16 22.44 -0.77
C THR A 141 12.04 23.05 0.30
N GLU A 142 12.55 24.25 0.02
CA GLU A 142 13.26 25.05 1.02
C GLU A 142 12.33 25.64 2.06
N THR A 143 11.04 25.86 1.77
CA THR A 143 10.08 26.43 2.73
C THR A 143 8.73 25.76 2.60
N GLU A 144 7.83 26.00 3.56
CA GLU A 144 6.44 25.59 3.39
C GLU A 144 5.85 26.24 2.13
N VAL A 145 5.06 25.45 1.41
CA VAL A 145 4.42 25.83 0.15
C VAL A 145 2.98 25.36 0.15
N SER A 146 2.18 25.85 -0.80
CA SER A 146 0.81 25.38 -0.99
C SER A 146 0.81 23.89 -1.35
N LEU A 147 0.17 23.07 -0.52
CA LEU A 147 0.03 21.63 -0.76
C LEU A 147 -0.89 21.28 -1.95
N ARG A 148 -1.49 22.29 -2.60
CA ARG A 148 -2.33 22.09 -3.80
C ARG A 148 -1.53 22.00 -5.09
N ASP A 149 -0.25 22.37 -5.06
CA ASP A 149 0.62 22.39 -6.24
C ASP A 149 1.82 21.48 -6.04
N PHE A 150 1.63 20.20 -6.36
CA PHE A 150 2.66 19.18 -6.19
C PHE A 150 3.89 19.41 -7.07
N SER A 151 3.78 20.25 -8.10
CA SER A 151 4.92 20.60 -8.93
C SER A 151 5.99 21.34 -8.13
N GLN A 152 5.73 21.85 -6.93
CA GLN A 152 6.75 22.55 -6.15
C GLN A 152 7.78 21.61 -5.51
N TRP A 153 7.43 20.34 -5.27
CA TRP A 153 8.32 19.34 -4.66
C TRP A 153 8.54 18.09 -5.53
N TRP A 154 7.89 17.99 -6.68
CA TRP A 154 8.11 16.94 -7.68
C TRP A 154 8.75 17.51 -8.94
N ARG A 155 9.79 16.81 -9.43
CA ARG A 155 10.44 17.13 -10.71
C ARG A 155 10.65 15.87 -11.52
N PHE A 156 10.41 15.97 -12.82
CA PHE A 156 10.99 15.03 -13.77
C PHE A 156 12.51 15.28 -13.83
N VAL A 157 13.30 14.24 -13.58
CA VAL A 157 14.77 14.32 -13.59
C VAL A 157 15.31 13.40 -14.68
N PRO A 158 15.90 13.96 -15.76
CA PRO A 158 16.55 13.17 -16.80
C PRO A 158 17.61 12.24 -16.20
N GLY A 159 17.58 10.98 -16.62
CA GLY A 159 18.48 9.93 -16.14
C GLY A 159 18.22 9.41 -14.73
N ALA A 160 17.15 9.84 -14.04
CA ALA A 160 16.70 9.16 -12.83
C ALA A 160 16.11 7.80 -13.18
N ASN A 161 16.59 6.74 -12.50
CA ASN A 161 16.19 5.36 -12.71
C ASN A 161 16.48 4.53 -11.45
N TRP A 162 16.24 3.22 -11.48
CA TRP A 162 16.38 2.36 -10.31
C TRP A 162 17.84 2.28 -9.75
N ARG A 163 18.86 2.49 -10.58
CA ARG A 163 20.28 2.56 -10.16
C ARG A 163 20.65 3.96 -9.64
N HIS A 164 19.99 4.98 -10.16
CA HIS A 164 20.21 6.40 -9.88
C HIS A 164 18.89 7.07 -9.44
N PRO A 165 18.32 6.71 -8.27
CA PRO A 165 16.93 7.01 -7.92
C PRO A 165 16.59 8.50 -7.78
N LEU A 166 17.59 9.35 -7.56
CA LEU A 166 17.46 10.81 -7.48
C LEU A 166 18.08 11.54 -8.69
N GLY A 167 18.44 10.80 -9.76
CA GLY A 167 19.13 11.32 -10.94
C GLY A 167 20.61 10.94 -11.00
N PRO A 168 21.32 11.33 -12.08
CA PRO A 168 22.64 10.79 -12.45
C PRO A 168 23.74 10.87 -11.39
N GLY A 169 23.65 11.81 -10.44
CA GLY A 169 24.62 11.95 -9.34
C GLY A 169 24.37 11.04 -8.14
N SER A 170 23.23 10.33 -8.10
CA SER A 170 22.87 9.42 -7.01
C SER A 170 23.24 7.98 -7.31
N ASN A 171 23.28 7.10 -6.31
CA ASN A 171 23.44 5.66 -6.51
C ASN A 171 22.72 4.84 -5.43
N ILE A 172 22.79 3.51 -5.59
CA ILE A 172 22.25 2.52 -4.66
C ILE A 172 23.34 1.78 -3.87
N ASP A 173 24.53 2.35 -3.74
CA ASP A 173 25.62 1.74 -2.96
C ASP A 173 25.20 1.62 -1.49
N GLY A 174 25.35 0.42 -0.92
CA GLY A 174 24.90 0.13 0.44
C GLY A 174 23.37 0.02 0.61
N LYS A 175 22.57 0.11 -0.46
CA LYS A 175 21.10 0.05 -0.42
C LYS A 175 20.52 -1.25 -1.00
N ASP A 176 21.28 -2.33 -0.91
CA ASP A 176 20.88 -3.64 -1.46
C ASP A 176 19.59 -4.20 -0.85
N GLU A 177 19.37 -3.92 0.44
CA GLU A 177 18.17 -4.32 1.18
C GLU A 177 17.06 -3.25 1.19
N HIS A 178 17.23 -2.14 0.48
CA HIS A 178 16.16 -1.17 0.29
C HIS A 178 15.22 -1.63 -0.83
N PRO A 179 13.93 -1.26 -0.79
CA PRO A 179 13.02 -1.53 -1.90
C PRO A 179 13.51 -0.86 -3.17
N VAL A 180 13.37 -1.55 -4.30
CA VAL A 180 13.61 -0.95 -5.61
C VAL A 180 12.54 0.11 -5.88
N VAL A 181 12.96 1.26 -6.40
CA VAL A 181 12.10 2.39 -6.81
C VAL A 181 12.41 2.81 -8.24
N GLN A 182 11.74 3.84 -8.76
CA GLN A 182 11.85 4.26 -10.17
C GLN A 182 11.55 3.11 -11.15
N VAL A 183 10.58 2.26 -10.79
CA VAL A 183 10.10 1.14 -11.59
C VAL A 183 8.64 1.39 -11.99
N SER A 184 8.35 1.24 -13.27
CA SER A 184 7.02 1.32 -13.83
C SER A 184 6.21 0.05 -13.50
N TYR A 185 4.92 0.06 -13.85
CA TYR A 185 4.10 -1.14 -13.77
C TYR A 185 4.63 -2.26 -14.67
N GLU A 186 5.13 -1.92 -15.87
CA GLU A 186 5.69 -2.89 -16.81
C GLU A 186 7.00 -3.51 -16.28
N ASP A 187 7.85 -2.71 -15.64
CA ASP A 187 9.08 -3.18 -15.00
C ASP A 187 8.75 -4.20 -13.90
N ALA A 188 7.75 -3.88 -13.06
CA ALA A 188 7.28 -4.75 -11.99
C ALA A 188 6.68 -6.05 -12.52
N GLN A 189 5.89 -6.00 -13.60
CA GLN A 189 5.36 -7.19 -14.26
C GLN A 189 6.45 -8.06 -14.90
N ALA A 190 7.44 -7.44 -15.55
CA ALA A 190 8.56 -8.13 -16.18
C ALA A 190 9.38 -8.89 -15.14
N TYR A 191 9.72 -8.24 -14.02
CA TYR A 191 10.37 -8.89 -12.89
C TYR A 191 9.52 -10.04 -12.34
N ALA A 192 8.23 -9.80 -12.07
CA ALA A 192 7.36 -10.80 -11.47
C ALA A 192 7.27 -12.05 -12.36
N LYS A 193 7.14 -11.87 -13.68
CA LYS A 193 7.13 -12.97 -14.66
C LYS A 193 8.46 -13.73 -14.67
N TRP A 194 9.60 -13.04 -14.68
CA TRP A 194 10.93 -13.66 -14.62
C TRP A 194 11.10 -14.50 -13.34
N ALA A 195 10.62 -13.98 -12.20
CA ALA A 195 10.66 -14.67 -10.92
C ALA A 195 9.67 -15.86 -10.82
N GLY A 196 8.85 -16.11 -11.85
CA GLY A 196 7.80 -17.13 -11.82
C GLY A 196 6.61 -16.78 -10.92
N LYS A 197 6.40 -15.49 -10.69
CA LYS A 197 5.40 -14.88 -9.79
C LYS A 197 4.45 -13.99 -10.60
N ARG A 198 3.65 -13.19 -9.91
CA ARG A 198 2.82 -12.12 -10.48
C ARG A 198 2.66 -10.97 -9.48
N LEU A 199 2.12 -9.84 -9.91
CA LEU A 199 1.66 -8.80 -8.97
C LEU A 199 0.40 -9.28 -8.23
N PRO A 200 0.20 -8.85 -6.96
CA PRO A 200 -1.06 -9.07 -6.25
C PRO A 200 -2.21 -8.35 -6.94
N THR A 201 -3.41 -8.89 -6.90
CA THR A 201 -4.59 -8.06 -7.17
C THR A 201 -4.78 -7.02 -6.05
N GLU A 202 -5.56 -5.98 -6.30
CA GLU A 202 -5.88 -4.98 -5.27
C GLU A 202 -6.54 -5.64 -4.05
N ALA A 203 -7.43 -6.60 -4.28
CA ALA A 203 -8.11 -7.34 -3.21
C ALA A 203 -7.15 -8.23 -2.41
N GLU A 204 -6.25 -8.96 -3.09
CA GLU A 204 -5.20 -9.74 -2.42
C GLU A 204 -4.30 -8.85 -1.58
N TRP A 205 -3.90 -7.69 -2.11
CA TRP A 205 -3.06 -6.74 -1.41
C TRP A 205 -3.73 -6.22 -0.14
N GLU A 206 -4.97 -5.74 -0.23
CA GLU A 206 -5.67 -5.18 0.93
C GLU A 206 -5.97 -6.25 1.98
N PHE A 207 -6.40 -7.44 1.54
CA PHE A 207 -6.63 -8.57 2.44
C PHE A 207 -5.36 -8.94 3.20
N ALA A 208 -4.23 -9.03 2.50
CA ALA A 208 -2.94 -9.30 3.08
C ALA A 208 -2.47 -8.17 4.02
N ALA A 209 -2.67 -6.90 3.63
CA ALA A 209 -2.27 -5.73 4.42
C ALA A 209 -2.99 -5.70 5.77
N ARG A 210 -4.27 -6.08 5.80
CA ARG A 210 -5.08 -6.15 7.03
C ARG A 210 -4.56 -7.16 8.04
N GLY A 211 -3.77 -8.15 7.64
CA GLY A 211 -3.06 -9.03 8.58
C GLY A 211 -3.99 -9.79 9.54
N GLY A 212 -5.21 -10.12 9.11
CA GLY A 212 -6.22 -10.77 9.95
C GLY A 212 -7.07 -9.83 10.82
N LEU A 213 -6.87 -8.52 10.72
CA LEU A 213 -7.69 -7.51 11.41
C LEU A 213 -8.88 -7.07 10.53
N GLU A 214 -10.08 -7.15 11.08
CA GLU A 214 -11.27 -6.62 10.41
C GLU A 214 -11.37 -5.10 10.60
N GLN A 215 -11.43 -4.36 9.49
CA GLN A 215 -11.70 -2.91 9.45
C GLN A 215 -10.76 -2.01 10.29
N ALA A 216 -9.60 -2.51 10.71
CA ALA A 216 -8.55 -1.69 11.31
C ALA A 216 -8.06 -0.60 10.33
N THR A 217 -7.66 0.55 10.88
CA THR A 217 -7.15 1.70 10.11
C THR A 217 -5.81 1.39 9.43
N TYR A 218 -4.90 0.76 10.17
CA TYR A 218 -3.55 0.40 9.73
C TYR A 218 -3.38 -1.12 9.75
N SER A 219 -2.30 -1.59 9.12
CA SER A 219 -1.94 -3.01 9.05
C SER A 219 -1.67 -3.66 10.42
N TRP A 220 -1.50 -2.85 11.48
CA TRP A 220 -1.24 -3.28 12.85
C TRP A 220 -2.34 -2.89 13.86
N GLY A 221 -3.39 -2.19 13.44
CA GLY A 221 -4.46 -1.73 14.35
C GLY A 221 -4.97 -0.33 14.05
N ASN A 222 -5.54 0.32 15.07
CA ASN A 222 -6.18 1.64 14.93
C ASN A 222 -5.32 2.81 15.41
N GLU A 223 -4.30 2.53 16.22
CA GLU A 223 -3.37 3.54 16.71
C GLU A 223 -2.17 3.65 15.76
N LEU A 224 -1.79 4.88 15.38
CA LEU A 224 -0.68 5.10 14.45
C LEU A 224 0.67 4.68 15.07
N GLN A 225 0.85 4.94 16.36
CA GLN A 225 2.07 4.61 17.11
C GLN A 225 1.70 3.95 18.44
N PRO A 226 1.32 2.65 18.43
CA PRO A 226 1.03 1.93 19.66
C PRO A 226 2.25 1.99 20.59
N ASP A 227 2.01 2.39 21.84
CA ASP A 227 3.05 2.63 22.85
C ASP A 227 4.13 3.64 22.41
N GLY A 228 3.81 4.56 21.51
CA GLY A 228 4.75 5.53 20.94
C GLY A 228 5.76 4.95 19.95
N LYS A 229 5.57 3.70 19.48
CA LYS A 229 6.48 3.04 18.53
C LYS A 229 6.13 3.40 17.09
N ALA A 230 7.14 3.74 16.29
CA ALA A 230 6.96 3.85 14.84
C ALA A 230 6.70 2.47 14.23
N MET A 231 5.67 2.36 13.38
CA MET A 231 5.24 1.10 12.76
C MET A 231 5.40 1.07 11.24
N ALA A 232 5.80 2.20 10.66
CA ALA A 232 6.02 2.36 9.22
C ALA A 232 7.02 3.50 8.96
N ASN A 233 7.70 3.43 7.81
CA ASN A 233 8.47 4.56 7.30
C ASN A 233 7.52 5.54 6.59
N ILE A 234 7.20 6.65 7.25
CA ILE A 234 6.30 7.71 6.74
C ILE A 234 6.90 9.07 7.07
N TRP A 235 6.32 10.14 6.50
CA TRP A 235 6.67 11.51 6.86
C TRP A 235 5.98 11.89 8.17
N ASP A 236 6.63 11.58 9.29
CA ASP A 236 6.10 11.90 10.62
C ASP A 236 6.46 13.33 11.01
N THR A 237 5.51 14.25 10.88
CA THR A 237 5.68 15.70 11.18
C THR A 237 6.03 15.99 12.65
N ARG A 238 5.88 15.01 13.55
CA ARG A 238 6.33 15.11 14.95
C ARG A 238 7.83 14.87 15.12
N GLN A 239 8.45 14.17 14.16
CA GLN A 239 9.87 13.83 14.16
C GLN A 239 10.65 14.53 13.04
N GLN A 240 9.95 14.94 11.99
CA GLN A 240 10.47 15.58 10.78
C GLN A 240 9.96 17.02 10.67
N GLN A 241 10.37 17.70 9.59
CA GLN A 241 9.90 19.05 9.26
C GLN A 241 8.49 18.99 8.67
N PRO A 242 7.77 20.13 8.54
CA PRO A 242 6.51 20.16 7.80
C PRO A 242 6.70 19.61 6.39
N PHE A 243 5.81 18.74 5.92
CA PHE A 243 5.84 18.32 4.52
C PHE A 243 5.56 19.55 3.61
N PRO A 244 6.29 19.77 2.50
CA PRO A 244 7.37 18.97 1.91
C PRO A 244 8.78 19.56 2.16
N VAL A 245 9.00 20.24 3.28
CA VAL A 245 10.23 20.99 3.57
C VAL A 245 11.42 20.06 3.85
N VAL A 246 12.54 20.28 3.17
CA VAL A 246 13.81 19.56 3.33
C VAL A 246 14.96 20.55 3.48
N LYS A 247 15.05 21.23 4.64
CA LYS A 247 16.13 22.21 4.92
C LYS A 247 17.37 21.63 5.60
N ASP A 248 17.21 20.52 6.31
CA ASP A 248 18.28 19.94 7.13
C ASP A 248 18.70 18.60 6.53
N GLU A 249 19.92 18.55 5.99
CA GLU A 249 20.52 17.35 5.43
C GLU A 249 20.60 16.18 6.44
N LYS A 250 20.46 16.45 7.74
CA LYS A 250 20.39 15.43 8.79
C LYS A 250 19.07 14.66 8.79
N VAL A 251 18.00 15.22 8.22
CA VAL A 251 16.73 14.53 8.05
C VAL A 251 16.80 13.69 6.78
N GLN A 252 17.09 12.40 6.93
CA GLN A 252 17.13 11.47 5.82
C GLN A 252 15.69 11.17 5.34
N VAL A 253 15.27 11.87 4.29
CA VAL A 253 14.04 11.56 3.56
C VAL A 253 14.34 10.48 2.53
N GLY A 254 13.73 9.31 2.68
CA GLY A 254 13.88 8.23 1.71
C GLY A 254 13.41 6.89 2.23
N THR A 255 13.66 5.87 1.43
CA THR A 255 13.41 4.47 1.78
C THR A 255 14.28 4.02 2.96
N THR A 256 13.76 3.10 3.76
CA THR A 256 14.53 2.31 4.73
C THR A 256 14.73 0.89 4.19
N PRO A 257 15.68 0.10 4.74
CA PRO A 257 15.76 -1.33 4.45
C PRO A 257 14.40 -2.00 4.64
N VAL A 258 14.05 -2.96 3.78
CA VAL A 258 12.81 -3.70 3.93
C VAL A 258 12.78 -4.44 5.26
N GLY A 259 11.61 -4.50 5.90
CA GLY A 259 11.47 -5.17 7.19
C GLY A 259 12.03 -4.41 8.39
N SER A 260 12.29 -3.10 8.26
CA SER A 260 12.77 -2.26 9.37
C SER A 260 11.76 -2.08 10.50
N TYR A 261 10.46 -2.27 10.22
CA TYR A 261 9.36 -2.11 11.18
C TYR A 261 8.72 -3.45 11.53
N ALA A 262 7.81 -3.48 12.50
CA ALA A 262 7.14 -4.73 12.88
C ALA A 262 6.25 -5.26 11.73
N PRO A 263 6.19 -6.59 11.51
CA PRO A 263 5.29 -7.17 10.53
C PRO A 263 3.84 -7.12 11.02
N ASN A 264 2.88 -7.20 10.08
CA ASN A 264 1.47 -7.39 10.42
C ASN A 264 1.18 -8.85 10.88
N GLY A 265 -0.09 -9.14 11.18
CA GLY A 265 -0.50 -10.47 11.66
C GLY A 265 -0.25 -11.63 10.69
N TYR A 266 -0.02 -11.36 9.39
CA TYR A 266 0.39 -12.37 8.41
C TYR A 266 1.90 -12.42 8.15
N GLY A 267 2.70 -11.75 8.98
CA GLY A 267 4.15 -11.76 8.86
C GLY A 267 4.67 -10.91 7.71
N LEU A 268 3.86 -9.97 7.19
CA LEU A 268 4.24 -9.09 6.08
C LEU A 268 4.74 -7.76 6.62
N TYR A 269 5.87 -7.31 6.11
CA TYR A 269 6.48 -6.04 6.45
C TYR A 269 6.12 -4.96 5.43
N ASP A 270 6.24 -3.70 5.84
CA ASP A 270 6.11 -2.54 4.96
C ASP A 270 4.80 -2.52 4.14
N MET A 271 3.72 -3.10 4.67
CA MET A 271 2.38 -2.99 4.06
C MET A 271 1.81 -1.56 4.18
N ALA A 272 2.46 -0.70 4.94
CA ALA A 272 2.16 0.72 5.05
C ALA A 272 3.49 1.51 5.08
N GLY A 273 3.56 2.58 4.31
CA GLY A 273 4.77 3.40 4.19
C GLY A 273 5.90 2.72 3.41
N ASN A 274 7.12 3.19 3.61
CA ASN A 274 8.32 2.91 2.83
C ASN A 274 8.14 3.26 1.36
N VAL A 275 7.54 2.39 0.55
CA VAL A 275 7.23 2.68 -0.86
C VAL A 275 5.78 2.34 -1.17
N TRP A 276 5.19 3.09 -2.08
CA TRP A 276 3.94 2.67 -2.71
C TRP A 276 4.19 1.35 -3.45
N GLN A 277 3.13 0.55 -3.61
CA GLN A 277 3.24 -0.78 -4.20
C GLN A 277 2.29 -0.95 -5.37
N TRP A 278 2.83 -1.31 -6.53
CA TRP A 278 2.03 -1.70 -7.69
C TRP A 278 1.18 -2.94 -7.40
N THR A 279 -0.08 -2.89 -7.84
CA THR A 279 -0.99 -4.05 -7.89
C THR A 279 -1.42 -4.30 -9.34
N ALA A 280 -1.97 -5.48 -9.63
CA ALA A 280 -2.30 -5.92 -10.98
C ALA A 280 -3.42 -5.09 -11.63
N ASP A 281 -4.33 -4.52 -10.84
CA ASP A 281 -5.62 -3.99 -11.26
C ASP A 281 -5.49 -2.66 -12.03
N TRP A 282 -6.37 -2.48 -13.03
CA TRP A 282 -6.65 -1.13 -13.52
C TRP A 282 -7.39 -0.32 -12.45
N TYR A 283 -7.09 0.96 -12.37
CA TYR A 283 -7.73 1.85 -11.40
C TYR A 283 -9.04 2.40 -11.96
N ARG A 284 -10.13 2.13 -11.25
CA ARG A 284 -11.35 2.94 -11.37
C ARG A 284 -11.73 3.56 -10.03
N ALA A 285 -12.10 4.83 -10.05
CA ALA A 285 -12.61 5.56 -8.88
C ALA A 285 -13.93 4.96 -8.36
N ASP A 286 -14.76 4.41 -9.26
CA ASP A 286 -16.06 3.80 -8.96
C ASP A 286 -16.00 2.28 -8.71
N ALA A 287 -14.80 1.66 -8.72
CA ALA A 287 -14.65 0.20 -8.66
C ALA A 287 -15.38 -0.44 -7.48
N PHE A 288 -15.26 0.15 -6.29
CA PHE A 288 -15.88 -0.41 -5.08
C PHE A 288 -17.40 -0.23 -5.08
N GLN A 289 -17.91 0.86 -5.66
CA GLN A 289 -19.34 1.07 -5.82
C GLN A 289 -19.94 0.01 -6.76
N VAL A 290 -19.25 -0.30 -7.86
CA VAL A 290 -19.66 -1.35 -8.80
C VAL A 290 -19.61 -2.73 -8.12
N GLN A 291 -18.52 -3.06 -7.43
CA GLN A 291 -18.38 -4.37 -6.77
C GLN A 291 -19.42 -4.57 -5.65
N ALA A 292 -19.76 -3.53 -4.90
CA ALA A 292 -20.76 -3.58 -3.84
C ALA A 292 -22.19 -3.90 -4.34
N GLN A 293 -22.46 -3.75 -5.64
CA GLN A 293 -23.76 -4.07 -6.24
C GLN A 293 -23.90 -5.57 -6.58
N PHE A 294 -22.83 -6.37 -6.50
CA PHE A 294 -22.93 -7.79 -6.77
C PHE A 294 -23.77 -8.51 -5.71
N ARG A 295 -24.67 -9.41 -6.16
CA ARG A 295 -25.54 -10.20 -5.27
C ARG A 295 -24.77 -11.16 -4.37
N GLN A 296 -23.58 -11.57 -4.79
CA GLN A 296 -22.67 -12.41 -4.04
C GLN A 296 -21.30 -11.73 -4.02
N PRO A 297 -20.54 -11.85 -2.92
CA PRO A 297 -19.17 -11.35 -2.86
C PRO A 297 -18.35 -11.89 -4.04
N PRO A 298 -17.68 -11.04 -4.83
CA PRO A 298 -16.85 -11.51 -5.92
C PRO A 298 -15.73 -12.41 -5.37
N GLN A 299 -15.47 -13.50 -6.09
CA GLN A 299 -14.39 -14.44 -5.81
C GLN A 299 -13.17 -14.03 -6.63
N ASP A 300 -12.05 -13.76 -5.94
CA ASP A 300 -10.77 -13.37 -6.55
C ASP A 300 -10.91 -12.27 -7.61
N PRO A 301 -11.48 -11.09 -7.28
CA PRO A 301 -11.67 -10.03 -8.26
C PRO A 301 -10.31 -9.59 -8.82
N ALA A 302 -10.21 -9.57 -10.15
CA ALA A 302 -9.02 -9.16 -10.90
C ALA A 302 -9.01 -7.65 -11.24
N GLY A 303 -9.97 -6.91 -10.69
CA GLY A 303 -10.19 -5.50 -11.01
C GLY A 303 -10.97 -5.29 -12.31
N PRO A 304 -11.22 -4.01 -12.67
CA PRO A 304 -11.87 -3.65 -13.92
C PRO A 304 -10.97 -3.88 -15.14
N ALA A 305 -11.59 -3.92 -16.32
CA ALA A 305 -10.87 -4.12 -17.59
C ALA A 305 -10.16 -2.86 -18.10
N ASP A 306 -10.53 -1.69 -17.58
CA ASP A 306 -10.08 -0.37 -18.02
C ASP A 306 -9.92 0.61 -16.84
N SER A 307 -9.38 1.80 -17.14
CA SER A 307 -9.17 2.89 -16.19
C SER A 307 -10.29 3.92 -16.25
N PHE A 308 -10.67 4.48 -15.10
CA PHE A 308 -11.63 5.58 -15.01
C PHE A 308 -11.40 6.41 -13.74
N ASP A 309 -10.99 7.66 -13.90
CA ASP A 309 -10.72 8.59 -12.79
C ASP A 309 -11.20 10.01 -13.12
N PRO A 310 -12.47 10.35 -12.85
CA PRO A 310 -12.99 11.69 -13.08
C PRO A 310 -12.51 12.72 -12.04
N ASP A 311 -11.89 12.27 -10.94
CA ASP A 311 -11.46 13.15 -9.85
C ASP A 311 -10.11 13.81 -10.15
N ASP A 312 -9.28 13.18 -10.98
CA ASP A 312 -8.04 13.78 -11.48
C ASP A 312 -8.31 14.69 -12.68
N ARG A 313 -8.39 15.99 -12.41
CA ARG A 313 -8.67 17.02 -13.42
C ARG A 313 -7.44 17.42 -14.24
N SER A 314 -6.27 16.87 -13.95
CA SER A 314 -5.03 17.18 -14.70
C SER A 314 -4.88 16.35 -15.97
N VAL A 315 -5.58 15.22 -16.06
CA VAL A 315 -5.54 14.28 -17.19
C VAL A 315 -6.96 13.92 -17.65
N PRO A 316 -7.15 13.34 -18.84
CA PRO A 316 -8.44 12.79 -19.24
C PRO A 316 -8.95 11.74 -18.25
N ALA A 317 -10.26 11.68 -17.99
CA ALA A 317 -10.83 10.72 -17.04
C ALA A 317 -10.57 9.25 -17.43
N ALA A 318 -10.37 8.96 -18.72
CA ALA A 318 -10.03 7.62 -19.22
C ALA A 318 -8.51 7.39 -19.35
N ALA A 319 -7.67 8.30 -18.85
CA ALA A 319 -6.23 8.14 -18.87
C ALA A 319 -5.83 6.83 -18.17
N PRO A 320 -4.90 6.04 -18.71
CA PRO A 320 -4.50 4.77 -18.12
C PRO A 320 -3.95 4.96 -16.71
N LYS A 321 -4.50 4.25 -15.73
CA LYS A 321 -4.00 4.24 -14.36
C LYS A 321 -4.05 2.84 -13.79
N ARG A 322 -2.98 2.40 -13.14
CA ARG A 322 -2.94 1.17 -12.34
C ARG A 322 -3.09 1.50 -10.87
N VAL A 323 -3.65 0.56 -10.12
CA VAL A 323 -3.83 0.73 -8.68
C VAL A 323 -2.47 0.62 -7.98
N THR A 324 -2.18 1.61 -7.12
CA THR A 324 -1.12 1.57 -6.13
C THR A 324 -1.69 1.62 -4.71
N ARG A 325 -1.02 0.95 -3.77
CA ARG A 325 -1.45 0.79 -2.38
C ARG A 325 -0.30 1.05 -1.40
N GLY A 326 -0.64 1.29 -0.13
CA GLY A 326 0.32 1.29 0.99
C GLY A 326 0.90 2.64 1.39
N GLY A 327 0.88 3.66 0.53
CA GLY A 327 1.59 4.92 0.85
C GLY A 327 3.11 4.76 0.78
N SER A 328 3.86 5.78 1.17
CA SER A 328 5.33 5.77 1.14
C SER A 328 5.93 6.58 2.28
N PHE A 329 7.26 6.66 2.32
CA PHE A 329 8.02 7.56 3.21
C PHE A 329 7.66 9.05 3.08
N LEU A 330 6.90 9.44 2.04
CA LEU A 330 6.41 10.81 1.84
C LEU A 330 4.97 11.05 2.35
N CYS A 331 4.28 9.99 2.78
CA CYS A 331 2.92 10.13 3.29
C CYS A 331 2.93 10.74 4.69
N SER A 332 2.08 11.74 4.92
CA SER A 332 2.00 12.52 6.16
C SER A 332 0.53 12.74 6.55
N ASP A 333 0.27 12.89 7.84
CA ASP A 333 -1.01 13.28 8.42
C ASP A 333 -1.57 14.61 7.90
N THR A 334 -0.72 15.53 7.43
CA THR A 334 -1.13 16.85 6.94
C THR A 334 -1.38 16.91 5.44
N TYR A 335 -0.92 15.92 4.67
CA TYR A 335 -1.01 15.92 3.20
C TYR A 335 -1.61 14.63 2.61
N CYS A 336 -1.09 13.47 3.02
CA CYS A 336 -1.40 12.19 2.39
C CYS A 336 -1.40 11.06 3.43
N ILE A 337 -2.59 10.69 3.93
CA ILE A 337 -2.80 9.59 4.88
C ILE A 337 -3.00 8.23 4.19
N SER A 338 -2.27 7.98 3.10
CA SER A 338 -2.42 6.76 2.30
C SER A 338 -1.67 5.54 2.85
N TYR A 339 -1.02 5.67 4.01
CA TYR A 339 -0.49 4.54 4.80
C TYR A 339 -1.58 3.74 5.56
N ARG A 340 -2.86 4.04 5.31
CA ARG A 340 -3.98 3.23 5.81
C ARG A 340 -4.20 2.01 4.93
N ALA A 341 -4.61 0.90 5.54
CA ALA A 341 -4.79 -0.37 4.81
C ALA A 341 -5.80 -0.26 3.66
N SER A 342 -6.86 0.55 3.81
CA SER A 342 -7.91 0.75 2.79
C SER A 342 -7.54 1.77 1.70
N ALA A 343 -6.46 2.55 1.89
CA ALA A 343 -6.15 3.65 0.98
C ALA A 343 -5.63 3.14 -0.36
N ARG A 344 -6.08 3.80 -1.43
CA ARG A 344 -5.76 3.46 -2.82
C ARG A 344 -5.59 4.69 -3.68
N ARG A 345 -4.72 4.59 -4.70
CA ARG A 345 -4.50 5.62 -5.71
C ARG A 345 -4.44 5.00 -7.10
N GLY A 346 -4.86 5.78 -8.09
CA GLY A 346 -4.57 5.51 -9.49
C GLY A 346 -3.28 6.22 -9.88
N THR A 347 -2.33 5.48 -10.45
CA THR A 347 -1.03 6.01 -10.89
C THR A 347 -0.82 5.67 -12.37
N ASP A 348 -0.27 6.61 -13.13
CA ASP A 348 0.15 6.37 -14.52
C ASP A 348 1.10 5.15 -14.57
N PRO A 349 0.75 4.07 -15.29
CA PRO A 349 1.53 2.83 -15.32
C PRO A 349 2.96 3.01 -15.82
N LEU A 350 3.24 4.08 -16.57
CA LEU A 350 4.54 4.34 -17.18
C LEU A 350 5.36 5.39 -16.43
N ASN A 351 4.86 5.94 -15.32
CA ASN A 351 5.56 6.96 -14.56
C ASN A 351 6.39 6.34 -13.43
N PRO A 352 7.71 6.14 -13.60
CA PRO A 352 8.59 5.73 -12.52
C PRO A 352 8.71 6.88 -11.49
N MET A 353 8.63 6.54 -10.20
CA MET A 353 8.70 7.51 -9.11
C MET A 353 9.68 7.07 -8.03
N SER A 354 10.36 8.03 -7.40
CA SER A 354 11.36 7.78 -6.34
C SER A 354 10.80 7.16 -5.04
N HIS A 355 9.50 6.93 -4.97
CA HIS A 355 8.80 6.35 -3.81
C HIS A 355 7.91 5.15 -4.15
N LEU A 356 8.00 4.62 -5.37
CA LEU A 356 7.07 3.60 -5.89
C LEU A 356 7.86 2.35 -6.29
N GLY A 357 7.53 1.24 -5.63
CA GLY A 357 8.08 -0.09 -5.84
C GLY A 357 6.95 -1.12 -5.97
N PHE A 358 7.24 -2.36 -5.57
CA PHE A 358 6.26 -3.45 -5.63
C PHE A 358 6.71 -4.67 -4.83
N ARG A 359 5.74 -5.56 -4.58
CA ARG A 359 5.94 -6.92 -4.10
C ARG A 359 5.17 -7.90 -4.95
N THR A 360 5.48 -9.19 -4.84
CA THR A 360 4.87 -10.20 -5.71
C THR A 360 4.16 -11.29 -4.93
N VAL A 361 3.30 -12.03 -5.64
CA VAL A 361 2.54 -13.16 -5.12
C VAL A 361 2.67 -14.38 -6.01
N MET A 362 2.34 -15.54 -5.44
CA MET A 362 2.38 -16.83 -6.12
C MET A 362 1.20 -17.69 -5.65
N THR A 363 0.48 -18.27 -6.59
CA THR A 363 -0.54 -19.30 -6.29
C THR A 363 0.11 -20.62 -5.89
N PRO A 364 -0.61 -21.51 -5.17
CA PRO A 364 -0.12 -22.88 -4.92
C PRO A 364 0.31 -23.63 -6.19
N ASP A 365 -0.38 -23.42 -7.31
CA ASP A 365 -0.07 -24.10 -8.56
C ASP A 365 1.17 -23.53 -9.25
N GLN A 366 1.37 -22.21 -9.22
CA GLN A 366 2.64 -21.61 -9.65
C GLN A 366 3.82 -22.16 -8.84
N TRP A 367 3.66 -22.36 -7.53
CA TRP A 367 4.70 -22.96 -6.70
C TRP A 367 5.02 -24.42 -7.09
N LYS A 368 3.98 -25.25 -7.29
CA LYS A 368 4.17 -26.65 -7.76
C LYS A 368 4.90 -26.71 -9.10
N LEU A 369 4.55 -25.82 -10.03
CA LEU A 369 5.22 -25.72 -11.33
C LEU A 369 6.69 -25.31 -11.18
N ALA A 370 7.00 -24.33 -10.32
CA ALA A 370 8.38 -23.91 -10.05
C ALA A 370 9.23 -25.05 -9.48
N LYS A 371 8.70 -25.85 -8.54
CA LYS A 371 9.38 -27.03 -7.98
C LYS A 371 9.68 -28.09 -9.03
N THR A 372 8.74 -28.34 -9.94
CA THR A 372 8.91 -29.35 -11.00
C THR A 372 10.04 -28.97 -11.95
N ARG A 373 10.17 -27.69 -12.29
CA ARG A 373 11.27 -27.17 -13.14
C ARG A 373 12.64 -27.27 -12.48
N GLN A 374 12.73 -26.99 -11.17
CA GLN A 374 14.00 -27.16 -10.45
C GLN A 374 14.45 -28.63 -10.38
N GLY A 375 13.50 -29.55 -10.18
CA GLY A 375 13.80 -30.99 -10.16
C GLY A 375 14.25 -31.55 -11.51
N SER A 376 13.77 -31.01 -12.63
CA SER A 376 14.20 -31.46 -13.97
C SER A 376 15.58 -30.95 -14.39
N ILE A 377 16.04 -29.82 -13.81
CA ILE A 377 17.38 -29.28 -14.03
C ILE A 377 18.41 -30.04 -13.19
N ALA A 378 18.07 -30.46 -11.97
CA ALA A 378 18.98 -31.23 -11.11
C ALA A 378 19.16 -32.72 -11.51
N SER A 379 18.38 -33.19 -12.49
CA SER A 379 18.41 -34.58 -13.00
C SER A 379 19.00 -34.70 -14.41
N ARG A 380 19.51 -33.59 -14.97
CA ARG A 380 20.34 -33.54 -16.18
C ARG A 380 21.75 -33.17 -15.78
#